data_AF-C5S298-F1
#
_entry.id   AF-C5S298-F1
#
_cell.length_a   1.000
_cell.length_b   1.000
_cell.length_c   1.000
_cell.angle_alpha   90.00
_cell.angle_beta   90.00
_cell.angle_gamma   90.00
#
_symmetry.space_group_name_H-M   'P 1'
#
loop_
_entity.id
_entity.type
_entity.pdbx_description
1 polymer ?
#
loop_
_entity_poly.entity_id
_entity_poly.type
_entity_poly.pdbx_seq_one_letter_code
_entity_poly.pdbx_strand_id
1 'polypeptide(L)'
;MTTAANKAKASKDAMKLFNDAKPTIEKMVASVACMATSKQMQRYTDPEGGIHADLSYSLHYHKSGCADVLRINNINKKTANAFSFSVYYISPQSEETVKRDYTAIKQPEGEWLFKWY
;
A
#
# COMPACT_ATOMS: atom_id res chain seq x y z
N MET A 1 8.09 5.61 -16.37
CA MET A 1 7.54 6.35 -15.23
C MET A 1 8.01 5.68 -13.96
N THR A 2 8.71 6.40 -13.07
CA THR A 2 9.28 5.83 -11.85
C THR A 2 8.21 5.84 -10.75
N THR A 3 7.60 4.69 -10.49
CA THR A 3 6.59 4.48 -9.43
C THR A 3 7.12 4.86 -8.05
N ALA A 4 6.26 5.30 -7.13
CA ALA A 4 6.64 5.68 -5.76
C ALA A 4 7.41 4.57 -5.02
N ALA A 5 7.12 3.30 -5.33
CA ALA A 5 7.84 2.15 -4.79
C ALA A 5 9.31 2.08 -5.24
N ASN A 6 9.67 2.62 -6.40
CA ASN A 6 11.05 2.70 -6.87
C ASN A 6 11.90 3.72 -6.11
N LYS A 7 11.26 4.73 -5.49
CA LYS A 7 11.94 5.78 -4.70
C LYS A 7 11.94 5.47 -3.19
N ALA A 8 11.25 4.41 -2.78
CA ALA A 8 11.11 4.04 -1.39
C ALA A 8 12.44 3.52 -0.81
N LYS A 9 12.76 3.94 0.41
CA LYS A 9 13.95 3.49 1.13
C LYS A 9 13.54 2.55 2.26
N ALA A 10 13.99 1.30 2.19
CA ALA A 10 13.77 0.30 3.23
C ALA A 10 14.94 0.24 4.21
N SER A 11 14.67 -0.16 5.46
CA SER A 11 15.74 -0.54 6.37
C SER A 11 16.52 -1.74 5.80
N LYS A 12 17.80 -1.89 6.16
CA LYS A 12 18.67 -2.97 5.62
C LYS A 12 18.02 -4.35 5.78
N ASP A 13 17.38 -4.58 6.92
CA ASP A 13 16.78 -5.88 7.25
C ASP A 13 15.44 -6.11 6.53
N ALA A 14 14.74 -5.05 6.12
CA ALA A 14 13.48 -5.13 5.40
C ALA A 14 13.66 -5.11 3.87
N MET A 15 14.81 -4.64 3.37
CA MET A 15 15.03 -4.38 1.95
C MET A 15 14.79 -5.59 1.05
N LYS A 16 15.23 -6.79 1.47
CA LYS A 16 15.00 -8.02 0.71
C LYS A 16 13.51 -8.35 0.59
N LEU A 17 12.78 -8.27 1.70
CA LEU A 17 11.33 -8.54 1.72
C LEU A 17 10.57 -7.50 0.92
N PHE A 18 10.92 -6.22 1.06
CA PHE A 18 10.29 -5.13 0.32
C PHE A 18 10.50 -5.27 -1.19
N ASN A 19 11.72 -5.56 -1.64
CA ASN A 19 12.02 -5.74 -3.07
C ASN A 19 11.27 -6.94 -3.67
N ASP A 20 11.13 -8.02 -2.91
CA ASP A 20 10.36 -9.21 -3.31
C ASP A 20 8.86 -8.90 -3.42
N ALA A 21 8.30 -8.17 -2.44
CA ALA A 21 6.90 -7.77 -2.42
C ALA A 21 6.54 -6.64 -3.39
N LYS A 22 7.53 -5.90 -3.89
CA LYS A 22 7.37 -4.64 -4.62
C LYS A 22 6.38 -4.71 -5.80
N PRO A 23 6.42 -5.72 -6.69
CA PRO A 23 5.47 -5.77 -7.80
C PRO A 23 4.02 -5.91 -7.32
N THR A 24 3.79 -6.57 -6.20
CA THR A 24 2.46 -6.73 -5.59
C THR A 24 2.04 -5.46 -4.87
N ILE A 25 2.95 -4.81 -4.13
CA ILE A 25 2.71 -3.51 -3.50
C ILE A 25 2.26 -2.49 -4.53
N GLU A 26 2.96 -2.37 -5.67
CA GLU A 26 2.63 -1.40 -6.72
C GLU A 26 1.20 -1.56 -7.22
N LYS A 27 0.74 -2.80 -7.43
CA LYS A 27 -0.63 -3.08 -7.89
C LYS A 27 -1.66 -2.83 -6.78
N MET A 28 -1.34 -3.19 -5.54
CA MET A 28 -2.22 -3.00 -4.39
C MET A 28 -2.43 -1.50 -4.12
N VAL A 29 -1.35 -0.71 -4.05
CA VAL A 29 -1.45 0.73 -3.76
C VAL A 29 -2.12 1.49 -4.90
N ALA A 30 -1.93 1.08 -6.16
CA ALA A 30 -2.67 1.65 -7.29
C ALA A 30 -4.17 1.35 -7.18
N SER A 31 -4.55 0.15 -6.73
CA SER A 31 -5.96 -0.22 -6.52
C SER A 31 -6.59 0.62 -5.40
N VAL A 32 -5.87 0.85 -4.31
CA VAL A 32 -6.30 1.75 -3.22
C VAL A 32 -6.40 3.20 -3.68
N ALA A 33 -5.42 3.69 -4.44
CA ALA A 33 -5.42 5.06 -4.97
C ALA A 33 -6.68 5.33 -5.82
N CYS A 34 -7.16 4.31 -6.53
CA CYS A 34 -8.38 4.35 -7.32
C CYS A 34 -9.65 3.92 -6.54
N MET A 35 -9.59 3.85 -5.21
CA MET A 35 -10.72 3.50 -4.33
C MET A 35 -11.44 2.22 -4.78
N ALA A 36 -10.67 1.19 -5.14
CA ALA A 36 -11.20 -0.09 -5.60
C ALA A 36 -12.15 -0.73 -4.56
N THR A 37 -13.14 -1.47 -5.07
CA THR A 37 -14.12 -2.17 -4.23
C THR A 37 -13.48 -3.26 -3.37
N SER A 38 -14.13 -3.63 -2.27
CA SER A 38 -13.68 -4.73 -1.40
C SER A 38 -13.44 -6.04 -2.17
N LYS A 39 -14.31 -6.37 -3.14
CA LYS A 39 -14.15 -7.54 -4.02
C LYS A 39 -12.87 -7.49 -4.85
N GLN A 40 -12.50 -6.32 -5.37
CA GLN A 40 -11.25 -6.15 -6.13
C GLN A 40 -10.01 -6.24 -5.24
N MET A 41 -10.15 -5.84 -3.97
CA MET A 41 -9.06 -5.88 -2.99
C MET A 41 -8.85 -7.26 -2.35
N GLN A 42 -9.81 -8.17 -2.47
CA GLN A 42 -9.75 -9.50 -1.84
C GLN A 42 -8.48 -10.28 -2.22
N ARG A 43 -8.02 -10.17 -3.47
CA ARG A 43 -6.78 -10.83 -3.97
C ARG A 43 -5.48 -10.36 -3.30
N TYR A 44 -5.53 -9.27 -2.54
CA TYR A 44 -4.40 -8.71 -1.82
C TYR A 44 -4.58 -8.83 -0.31
N THR A 45 -5.73 -9.28 0.15
CA THR A 45 -6.12 -9.17 1.55
C THR A 45 -5.69 -10.40 2.31
N ASP A 46 -4.97 -10.20 3.41
CA ASP A 46 -4.66 -11.28 4.35
C ASP A 46 -5.97 -11.81 4.98
N PRO A 47 -6.18 -13.14 5.12
CA PRO A 47 -7.43 -13.70 5.63
C PRO A 47 -7.79 -13.25 7.06
N GLU A 48 -6.79 -12.89 7.87
CA GLU A 48 -6.98 -12.38 9.23
C GLU A 48 -7.10 -10.86 9.28
N GLY A 49 -7.23 -10.19 8.13
CA GLY A 49 -7.23 -8.74 8.03
C GLY A 49 -8.11 -8.19 6.90
N GLY A 50 -7.91 -6.90 6.62
CA GLY A 50 -8.62 -6.16 5.58
C GLY A 50 -7.74 -5.08 4.99
N ILE A 51 -8.06 -4.62 3.78
CA ILE A 51 -7.47 -3.41 3.21
C ILE A 51 -8.56 -2.34 3.13
N HIS A 52 -8.36 -1.22 3.81
CA HIS A 52 -9.26 -0.08 3.70
C HIS A 52 -8.88 0.78 2.48
N ALA A 53 -9.54 0.48 1.35
CA ALA A 53 -9.29 1.17 0.08
C ALA A 53 -10.04 2.51 -0.06
N ASP A 54 -11.00 2.79 0.81
CA ASP A 54 -11.72 4.06 0.77
C ASP A 54 -10.84 5.21 1.31
N LEU A 55 -10.64 6.21 0.45
CA LEU A 55 -9.90 7.44 0.78
C LEU A 55 -10.83 8.65 0.90
N SER A 56 -12.11 8.52 0.54
CA SER A 56 -13.05 9.64 0.40
C SER A 56 -13.29 10.38 1.72
N TYR A 57 -13.32 9.65 2.85
CA TYR A 57 -13.41 10.24 4.19
C TYR A 57 -12.21 11.11 4.57
N SER A 58 -11.05 10.93 3.92
CA SER A 58 -9.83 11.68 4.20
C SER A 58 -9.48 12.69 3.10
N LEU A 59 -10.10 12.58 1.92
CA LEU A 59 -9.88 13.44 0.75
C LEU A 59 -11.21 14.10 0.36
N HIS A 60 -11.67 15.05 1.18
CA HIS A 60 -13.02 15.59 1.11
C HIS A 60 -13.34 16.31 -0.21
N TYR A 61 -12.32 16.87 -0.85
CA TYR A 61 -12.43 17.61 -2.09
C TYR A 61 -11.99 16.78 -3.31
N HIS A 62 -11.65 15.51 -3.13
CA HIS A 62 -11.38 14.59 -4.23
C HIS A 62 -12.69 13.99 -4.76
N LYS A 63 -13.23 14.56 -5.84
CA LYS A 63 -14.60 14.26 -6.30
C LYS A 63 -14.71 13.06 -7.24
N SER A 64 -13.63 12.72 -7.94
CA SER A 64 -13.62 11.61 -8.91
C SER A 64 -12.20 11.21 -9.30
N GLY A 65 -12.06 10.04 -9.91
CA GLY A 65 -10.77 9.53 -10.39
C GLY A 65 -9.93 8.87 -9.28
N CYS A 66 -8.64 8.73 -9.55
CA CYS A 66 -7.68 8.17 -8.59
C CYS A 66 -6.89 9.28 -7.92
N ALA A 67 -6.52 9.06 -6.66
CA ALA A 67 -5.45 9.80 -6.01
C ALA A 67 -4.09 9.41 -6.62
N ASP A 68 -3.06 10.21 -6.37
CA ASP A 68 -1.68 9.87 -6.70
C ASP A 68 -0.99 9.24 -5.50
N VAL A 69 -0.04 8.32 -5.76
CA VAL A 69 0.84 7.78 -4.71
C VAL A 69 2.03 8.72 -4.55
N LEU A 70 1.99 9.57 -3.52
CA LEU A 70 3.03 10.55 -3.25
C LEU A 70 4.35 9.89 -2.84
N ARG A 71 4.30 8.93 -1.90
CA ARG A 71 5.48 8.19 -1.42
C ARG A 71 5.12 6.92 -0.66
N ILE A 72 6.07 6.00 -0.64
CA ILE A 72 6.09 4.82 0.25
C ILE A 72 7.30 4.96 1.18
N ASN A 73 7.09 4.86 2.49
CA ASN A 73 8.14 5.03 3.50
C ASN A 73 7.89 4.14 4.74
N ASN A 74 8.67 4.35 5.79
CA ASN A 74 8.57 3.62 7.06
C ASN A 74 8.59 2.09 6.90
N ILE A 75 9.39 1.61 5.95
CA ILE A 75 9.51 0.19 5.62
C ILE A 75 10.39 -0.49 6.68
N ASN A 76 9.75 -1.25 7.57
CA ASN A 76 10.38 -1.84 8.75
C ASN A 76 10.04 -3.33 8.85
N LYS A 77 11.06 -4.17 9.03
CA LYS A 77 10.89 -5.61 9.23
C LYS A 77 10.10 -5.84 10.53
N LYS A 78 9.14 -6.76 10.49
CA LYS A 78 8.36 -7.20 11.67
C LYS A 78 8.76 -8.60 12.09
N THR A 79 8.83 -9.52 11.13
CA THR A 79 9.22 -10.92 11.34
C THR A 79 10.08 -11.40 10.16
N ALA A 80 10.41 -12.69 10.10
CA ALA A 80 11.15 -13.27 8.99
C ALA A 80 10.39 -13.17 7.65
N ASN A 81 9.06 -13.19 7.68
CA ASN A 81 8.19 -13.19 6.50
C ASN A 81 7.28 -11.94 6.40
N ALA A 82 7.40 -10.98 7.30
CA ALA A 82 6.54 -9.80 7.31
C ALA A 82 7.29 -8.50 7.57
N PHE A 83 6.77 -7.41 7.00
CA PHE A 83 7.26 -6.05 7.23
C PHE A 83 6.09 -5.05 7.17
N SER A 84 6.22 -3.91 7.84
CA SER A 84 5.27 -2.81 7.75
C SER A 84 5.78 -1.73 6.81
N PHE A 85 4.88 -0.97 6.21
CA PHE A 85 5.19 0.22 5.40
C PHE A 85 4.02 1.20 5.42
N SER A 86 4.31 2.47 5.18
CA SER A 86 3.31 3.52 5.05
C SER A 86 3.23 3.98 3.60
N VAL A 87 2.03 4.31 3.14
CA VAL A 87 1.74 4.88 1.83
C VAL A 87 1.06 6.21 2.03
N TYR A 88 1.56 7.25 1.37
CA TYR A 88 0.93 8.57 1.33
C TYR A 88 0.27 8.73 -0.03
N TYR A 89 -1.03 8.98 0.00
CA TYR A 89 -1.81 9.37 -1.18
C TYR A 89 -2.01 10.88 -1.17
N ILE A 90 -2.10 11.49 -2.35
CA ILE A 90 -2.42 12.90 -2.53
C ILE A 90 -3.53 13.06 -3.57
N SER A 91 -4.50 13.90 -3.27
CA SER A 91 -5.53 14.28 -4.24
C SER A 91 -4.93 15.23 -5.28
N PRO A 92 -4.96 14.92 -6.59
CA PRO A 92 -4.55 15.86 -7.63
C PRO A 92 -5.51 17.05 -7.78
N GLN A 93 -6.68 17.02 -7.14
CA GLN A 93 -7.71 18.07 -7.24
C GLN A 93 -7.62 19.10 -6.10
N SER A 94 -7.10 18.69 -4.95
CA SER A 94 -7.16 19.48 -3.71
C SER A 94 -5.86 19.48 -2.91
N GLU A 95 -4.87 18.70 -3.33
CA GLU A 95 -3.61 18.46 -2.62
C GLU A 95 -3.77 17.89 -1.19
N GLU A 96 -4.99 17.49 -0.82
CA GLU A 96 -5.23 16.76 0.43
C GLU A 96 -4.40 15.49 0.43
N THR A 97 -3.77 15.20 1.56
CA THR A 97 -2.95 14.00 1.73
C THR A 97 -3.53 13.09 2.77
N VAL A 98 -3.43 11.80 2.52
CA VAL A 98 -3.83 10.77 3.49
C VAL A 98 -2.76 9.71 3.59
N LYS A 99 -2.45 9.35 4.84
CA LYS A 99 -1.56 8.25 5.16
C LYS A 99 -2.37 6.97 5.35
N ARG A 100 -1.92 5.87 4.75
CA ARG A 100 -2.34 4.51 5.05
C ARG A 100 -1.14 3.68 5.42
N ASP A 101 -1.39 2.71 6.25
CA ASP A 101 -0.41 2.04 7.07
C ASP A 101 -0.69 0.54 6.92
N TYR A 102 0.30 -0.22 6.45
CA TYR A 102 0.12 -1.60 6.02
C TYR A 102 1.16 -2.52 6.62
N THR A 103 0.76 -3.78 6.83
CA THR A 103 1.66 -4.91 7.02
C THR A 103 1.59 -5.80 5.78
N ALA A 104 2.73 -6.09 5.17
CA ALA A 104 2.88 -7.12 4.14
C ALA A 104 3.33 -8.43 4.80
N ILE A 105 2.69 -9.54 4.42
CA ILE A 105 2.95 -10.89 4.96
C ILE A 105 3.14 -11.84 3.77
N LYS A 106 4.29 -12.49 3.72
CA LYS A 106 4.57 -13.53 2.72
C LYS A 106 3.94 -14.84 3.16
N GLN A 107 3.08 -15.38 2.32
CA GLN A 107 2.43 -16.67 2.48
C GLN A 107 3.37 -17.82 2.14
N PRO A 108 3.15 -19.04 2.66
CA PRO A 108 3.97 -20.22 2.35
C PRO A 108 4.10 -20.51 0.85
N GLU A 109 3.05 -20.23 0.08
CA GLU A 109 2.96 -20.42 -1.37
C GLU A 109 3.73 -19.34 -2.15
N GLY A 110 4.28 -18.33 -1.46
CA GLY A 110 5.09 -17.24 -2.02
C GLY A 110 4.31 -15.97 -2.35
N GLU A 111 2.98 -16.01 -2.22
CA GLU A 111 2.10 -14.84 -2.35
C GLU A 111 2.39 -13.78 -1.27
N TRP A 112 2.19 -12.51 -1.63
CA TRP A 112 2.21 -11.40 -0.69
C TRP A 112 0.81 -10.89 -0.43
N LEU A 113 0.37 -10.99 0.82
CA LEU A 113 -0.90 -10.44 1.29
C LEU A 113 -0.66 -9.27 2.23
N PHE A 114 -1.68 -8.44 2.37
CA PHE A 114 -1.60 -7.19 3.11
C PHE A 114 -2.77 -7.05 4.07
N LYS A 115 -2.48 -6.44 5.21
CA LYS A 115 -3.49 -5.95 6.15
C LYS A 115 -3.24 -4.49 6.49
N TRP A 116 -4.32 -3.72 6.54
CA TRP A 116 -4.36 -2.36 7.03
C TRP A 116 -4.40 -2.35 8.57
N TYR A 117 -3.82 -1.31 9.17
CA TYR A 117 -3.88 -1.05 10.61
C TYR A 117 -4.20 0.42 10.90
#